data_AF-M1ALH3-F1
#
_entry.id   AF-M1ALH3-F1
#
_cell.length_a   1.000
_cell.length_b   1.000
_cell.length_c   1.000
_cell.angle_alpha   90.00
_cell.angle_beta   90.00
_cell.angle_gamma   90.00
#
_symmetry.space_group_name_H-M   'P 1'
#
loop_
_entity.id
_entity.type
_entity.pdbx_description
1 polymer ?
#
loop_
_entity_poly.entity_id
_entity_poly.type
_entity_poly.pdbx_seq_one_letter_code
_entity_poly.pdbx_strand_id
1 'polypeptide(L)'
;MEEMNTEIACIRVGNYHVIPVTSPELAYYLPWLSVFDLDGHKAILKKAYATATKHIDIEVDNRIQIWKDGNKSLEEDILDVLIMLKDKNGNPLMNVKEIKAQIFELLTATVDNPSNAVEWVLAEMLNQPMLPQKAIEELNIVVGINRWVQESDLSRLNYVKACIKRPFDSIPFVPF
;
A
#
# COMPACT_ATOMS: atom_id res chain seq x y z
N MET A 1 -2.32 23.14 -22.07
CA MET A 1 -0.96 22.60 -22.25
C MET A 1 -0.13 22.70 -20.97
N GLU A 2 -0.40 23.64 -20.05
CA GLU A 2 0.22 23.66 -18.71
C GLU A 2 -0.30 22.56 -17.76
N GLU A 3 -1.42 21.90 -18.07
CA GLU A 3 -2.01 20.85 -17.22
C GLU A 3 -1.34 19.47 -17.33
N MET A 4 -0.45 19.24 -18.32
CA MET A 4 0.10 17.89 -18.58
C MET A 4 1.58 17.71 -18.22
N ASN A 5 2.20 18.68 -17.52
CA ASN A 5 3.59 18.63 -17.04
C ASN A 5 4.58 18.02 -18.07
N THR A 6 4.44 18.41 -19.33
CA THR A 6 5.11 17.79 -20.48
C THR A 6 6.43 18.50 -20.77
N GLU A 7 7.56 17.81 -20.67
CA GLU A 7 8.83 18.33 -21.17
C GLU A 7 8.96 17.98 -22.66
N ILE A 8 8.83 18.98 -23.53
CA ILE A 8 9.00 18.80 -24.96
C ILE A 8 10.48 19.00 -25.29
N ALA A 9 11.21 17.90 -25.53
CA ALA A 9 12.51 17.97 -26.17
C ALA A 9 12.33 17.76 -27.68
N CYS A 10 13.15 18.43 -28.50
CA CYS A 10 13.18 18.23 -29.95
C CYS A 10 14.59 17.78 -30.34
N ILE A 11 14.72 16.52 -30.75
CA ILE A 11 15.99 15.88 -31.10
C ILE A 11 16.01 15.67 -32.61
N ARG A 12 17.04 16.17 -33.28
CA ARG A 12 17.23 15.97 -34.71
C ARG A 12 17.95 14.66 -34.97
N VAL A 13 17.29 13.73 -35.66
CA VAL A 13 17.86 12.45 -36.10
C VAL A 13 17.90 12.43 -37.62
N GLY A 14 19.06 12.77 -38.20
CA GLY A 14 19.23 12.95 -39.64
C GLY A 14 18.42 14.13 -40.18
N ASN A 15 17.53 13.85 -41.13
CA ASN A 15 16.60 14.84 -41.72
C ASN A 15 15.24 14.90 -41.02
N TYR A 16 15.04 14.11 -39.96
CA TYR A 16 13.78 14.04 -39.23
C TYR A 16 13.93 14.76 -37.89
N HIS A 17 12.90 15.53 -37.53
CA HIS A 17 12.74 16.09 -36.20
C HIS A 17 11.91 15.11 -35.38
N VAL A 18 12.51 14.55 -34.33
CA VAL A 18 11.81 13.70 -33.37
C VAL A 18 11.50 14.57 -32.16
N ILE A 19 10.23 14.71 -31.85
CA ILE A 19 9.76 15.44 -30.66
C ILE A 19 9.34 14.38 -29.64
N PRO A 20 10.23 13.93 -28.74
CA PRO A 20 9.79 13.20 -27.56
C PRO A 20 8.89 14.11 -26.72
N VAL A 21 7.62 13.72 -26.64
CA VAL A 21 6.66 14.22 -25.67
C VAL A 21 6.77 13.29 -24.47
N THR A 22 7.45 13.72 -23.39
CA THR A 22 7.44 12.96 -22.14
C THR A 22 6.10 13.22 -21.46
N SER A 23 5.19 12.25 -21.60
CA SER A 23 3.89 12.25 -20.95
C SER A 23 3.57 10.81 -20.58
N PRO A 24 3.47 10.49 -19.27
CA PRO A 24 3.19 9.13 -18.78
C PRO A 24 1.93 8.52 -19.41
N GLU A 25 1.01 9.36 -19.88
CA GLU A 25 -0.28 8.98 -20.44
C GLU A 25 -0.19 8.42 -21.86
N LEU A 26 0.81 8.82 -22.66
CA LEU A 26 0.89 8.41 -24.08
C LEU A 26 1.10 6.90 -24.26
N ALA A 27 1.83 6.27 -23.33
CA ALA A 27 2.02 4.82 -23.34
C ALA A 27 0.72 4.06 -23.01
N TYR A 28 -0.21 4.67 -22.27
CA TYR A 28 -1.54 4.10 -22.00
C TYR A 28 -2.45 4.15 -23.24
N TYR A 29 -2.41 5.24 -24.01
CA TYR A 29 -3.22 5.39 -25.22
C TYR A 29 -2.68 4.60 -26.43
N LEU A 30 -1.38 4.30 -26.47
CA LEU A 30 -0.72 3.59 -27.57
C LEU A 30 0.12 2.38 -27.07
N PRO A 31 -0.50 1.23 -26.78
CA PRO A 31 0.17 0.09 -26.14
C PRO A 31 1.41 -0.45 -26.86
N TRP A 32 1.50 -0.27 -28.19
CA TRP A 32 2.65 -0.68 -28.99
C TRP A 32 3.91 0.14 -28.70
N LEU A 33 3.78 1.39 -28.24
CA LEU A 33 4.91 2.21 -27.81
C LEU A 33 5.51 1.76 -26.47
N SER A 34 4.79 0.91 -25.73
CA SER A 34 5.24 0.44 -24.42
C SER A 34 6.56 -0.37 -24.50
N VAL A 35 6.92 -0.93 -25.66
CA VAL A 35 8.19 -1.66 -25.85
C VAL A 35 9.39 -0.74 -25.67
N PHE A 36 9.25 0.55 -25.99
CA PHE A 36 10.34 1.52 -25.93
C PHE A 36 10.64 2.03 -24.52
N ASP A 37 9.71 1.85 -23.56
CA ASP A 37 9.84 2.35 -22.19
C ASP A 37 10.33 3.80 -22.12
N LEU A 38 9.70 4.69 -22.94
CA LEU A 38 10.20 6.04 -23.22
C LEU A 38 10.44 6.89 -21.96
N ASP A 39 9.60 6.72 -20.94
CA ASP A 39 9.69 7.42 -19.65
C ASP A 39 10.37 6.58 -18.55
N GLY A 40 10.85 5.37 -18.88
CA GLY A 40 11.53 4.47 -17.95
C GLY A 40 10.65 3.87 -16.85
N HIS A 41 9.33 4.10 -16.89
CA HIS A 41 8.40 3.61 -15.86
C HIS A 41 8.41 2.09 -15.71
N LYS A 42 8.56 1.32 -16.80
CA LYS A 42 8.64 -0.15 -16.69
C LYS A 42 9.92 -0.56 -15.96
N ALA A 43 11.05 0.08 -16.25
CA ALA A 43 12.30 -0.17 -15.52
C ALA A 43 12.18 0.19 -14.03
N ILE A 44 11.58 1.34 -13.71
CA ILE A 44 11.32 1.77 -12.32
C ILE A 44 10.42 0.77 -11.61
N LEU A 45 9.29 0.40 -12.21
CA LEU A 45 8.33 -0.53 -11.62
C LEU A 45 8.94 -1.92 -11.40
N LYS A 46 9.71 -2.43 -12.36
CA LYS A 46 10.44 -3.71 -12.20
C LYS A 46 11.41 -3.66 -11.03
N LYS A 47 12.17 -2.57 -10.87
CA LYS A 47 13.11 -2.41 -9.76
C LYS A 47 12.39 -2.29 -8.42
N ALA A 48 11.30 -1.52 -8.37
CA ALA A 48 10.48 -1.36 -7.18
C ALA A 48 9.86 -2.71 -6.76
N TYR A 49 9.26 -3.43 -7.70
CA TYR A 49 8.69 -4.76 -7.48
C TYR A 49 9.75 -5.74 -6.96
N ALA A 50 10.89 -5.86 -7.64
CA ALA A 50 11.98 -6.75 -7.23
C ALA A 50 12.52 -6.41 -5.82
N THR A 51 12.53 -5.12 -5.45
CA THR A 51 12.93 -4.68 -4.11
C THR A 51 11.89 -5.06 -3.07
N ALA A 52 10.61 -4.79 -3.36
CA ALA A 52 9.52 -5.02 -2.43
C ALA A 52 9.24 -6.51 -2.19
N THR A 53 9.36 -7.36 -3.21
CA THR A 53 9.11 -8.79 -3.07
C THR A 53 10.31 -9.57 -2.52
N LYS A 54 11.50 -8.98 -2.44
CA LYS A 54 12.72 -9.68 -1.99
C LYS A 54 12.54 -10.45 -0.67
N HIS A 55 11.93 -9.81 0.33
CA HIS A 55 11.70 -10.42 1.63
C HIS A 55 10.42 -11.27 1.67
N ILE A 56 9.39 -10.84 0.94
CA ILE A 56 8.12 -11.57 0.82
C ILE A 56 8.35 -12.95 0.24
N ASP A 57 9.09 -13.04 -0.86
CA ASP A 57 9.33 -14.29 -1.56
C ASP A 57 10.08 -15.28 -0.66
N ILE A 58 11.07 -14.82 0.10
CA ILE A 58 11.83 -15.63 1.06
C ILE A 58 10.92 -16.15 2.17
N GLU A 59 10.11 -15.29 2.78
CA GLU A 59 9.22 -15.70 3.88
C GLU A 59 8.15 -16.70 3.41
N VAL A 60 7.54 -16.45 2.26
CA VAL A 60 6.55 -17.36 1.67
C VAL A 60 7.15 -18.72 1.36
N ASP A 61 8.34 -18.75 0.74
CA ASP A 61 9.01 -20.02 0.42
C ASP A 61 9.39 -20.80 1.68
N ASN A 62 9.91 -20.11 2.71
CA ASN A 62 10.22 -20.71 4.01
C ASN A 62 8.97 -21.29 4.67
N ARG A 63 7.86 -20.53 4.72
CA ARG A 63 6.62 -20.97 5.36
C ARG A 63 6.02 -22.18 4.65
N ILE A 64 6.00 -22.20 3.33
CA ILE A 64 5.55 -23.36 2.55
C ILE A 64 6.38 -24.61 2.89
N GLN A 65 7.69 -24.45 3.08
CA GLN A 65 8.55 -25.57 3.42
C GLN A 65 8.27 -26.11 4.83
N ILE A 66 8.08 -25.23 5.81
CA ILE A 66 7.65 -25.60 7.18
C ILE A 66 6.35 -26.42 7.15
N TRP A 67 5.37 -26.01 6.33
CA TRP A 67 4.11 -26.74 6.15
C TRP A 67 4.31 -28.12 5.50
N LYS A 68 5.20 -28.24 4.51
CA LYS A 68 5.53 -29.53 3.88
C LYS A 68 6.22 -30.49 4.84
N ASP A 69 7.07 -29.96 5.71
CA ASP A 69 7.82 -30.74 6.70
C ASP A 69 6.96 -31.13 7.92
N GLY A 70 5.70 -30.67 7.97
CA GLY A 70 4.75 -31.01 9.03
C GLY A 70 5.03 -30.35 10.37
N ASN A 71 5.89 -29.33 10.41
CA ASN A 71 6.30 -28.66 11.64
C ASN A 71 5.34 -27.50 11.98
N LYS A 72 4.33 -27.78 12.81
CA LYS A 72 3.24 -26.84 13.14
C LYS A 72 3.48 -26.02 14.42
N SER A 73 4.70 -25.55 14.66
CA SER A 73 5.04 -24.88 15.93
C SER A 73 4.76 -23.37 15.99
N LEU A 74 4.14 -22.78 14.97
CA LEU A 74 3.89 -21.33 14.87
C LEU A 74 2.41 -21.00 15.11
N GLU A 75 2.18 -19.82 15.69
CA GLU A 75 0.86 -19.16 15.67
C GLU A 75 0.49 -18.90 14.20
N GLU A 76 -0.68 -19.40 13.78
CA GLU A 76 -1.12 -19.31 12.38
C GLU A 76 -1.51 -17.88 12.04
N ASP A 77 -0.99 -17.36 10.93
CA ASP A 77 -1.29 -16.02 10.41
C ASP A 77 -1.98 -16.07 9.03
N ILE A 78 -2.18 -14.90 8.42
CA ILE A 78 -2.85 -14.80 7.11
C ILE A 78 -2.12 -15.60 6.02
N LEU A 79 -0.79 -15.66 6.03
CA LEU A 79 -0.02 -16.46 5.07
C LEU A 79 -0.34 -17.95 5.22
N ASP A 80 -0.45 -18.43 6.47
CA ASP A 80 -0.82 -19.83 6.72
C ASP A 80 -2.22 -20.14 6.19
N VAL A 81 -3.17 -19.22 6.40
CA VAL A 81 -4.52 -19.34 5.82
C VAL A 81 -4.44 -19.47 4.30
N LEU A 82 -3.71 -18.59 3.61
CA LEU A 82 -3.57 -18.65 2.15
C LEU A 82 -2.92 -19.96 1.67
N ILE A 83 -1.92 -20.48 2.40
CA ILE A 83 -1.28 -21.77 2.09
C ILE A 83 -2.25 -22.95 2.27
N MET A 84 -3.10 -22.89 3.30
CA MET A 84 -4.01 -23.97 3.67
C MET A 84 -5.33 -23.98 2.89
N LEU A 85 -5.68 -22.90 2.20
CA LEU A 85 -6.93 -22.80 1.45
C LEU A 85 -7.03 -23.93 0.41
N LYS A 86 -8.17 -24.63 0.43
CA LYS A 86 -8.46 -25.75 -0.46
C LYS A 86 -9.80 -25.58 -1.15
N ASP A 87 -9.90 -26.12 -2.36
CA ASP A 87 -11.16 -26.23 -3.10
C ASP A 87 -12.05 -27.35 -2.52
N LYS A 88 -13.24 -27.52 -3.11
CA LYS A 88 -14.20 -28.58 -2.72
C LYS A 88 -13.65 -30.01 -2.88
N ASN A 89 -12.61 -30.18 -3.68
CA ASN A 89 -11.97 -31.46 -3.96
C ASN A 89 -10.74 -31.71 -3.09
N GLY A 90 -10.38 -30.76 -2.19
CA GLY A 90 -9.22 -30.84 -1.32
C GLY A 90 -7.89 -30.43 -1.96
N ASN A 91 -7.92 -29.89 -3.18
CA ASN A 91 -6.73 -29.34 -3.85
C ASN A 91 -6.42 -27.94 -3.32
N PRO A 92 -5.14 -27.52 -3.27
CA PRO A 92 -4.79 -26.14 -2.95
C PRO A 92 -5.52 -25.16 -3.86
N LEU A 93 -6.14 -24.13 -3.27
CA LEU A 93 -6.91 -23.12 -4.00
C LEU A 93 -5.98 -22.15 -4.78
N MET A 94 -4.76 -21.96 -4.28
CA MET A 94 -3.76 -21.07 -4.86
C MET A 94 -2.43 -21.80 -5.03
N ASN A 95 -1.71 -21.46 -6.10
CA ASN A 95 -0.33 -21.86 -6.30
C ASN A 95 0.63 -20.84 -5.64
N VAL A 96 1.91 -21.21 -5.54
CA VAL A 96 2.93 -20.38 -4.84
C VAL A 96 3.05 -18.97 -5.41
N LYS A 97 2.88 -18.79 -6.74
CA LYS A 97 2.96 -17.46 -7.35
C LYS A 97 1.76 -16.59 -6.98
N GLU A 98 0.57 -17.20 -6.91
CA GLU A 98 -0.65 -16.51 -6.48
C GLU A 98 -0.58 -16.11 -5.01
N ILE A 99 -0.05 -16.99 -4.14
CA ILE A 99 0.17 -16.67 -2.72
C ILE A 99 1.13 -15.47 -2.58
N LYS A 100 2.28 -15.49 -3.28
CA LYS A 100 3.24 -14.38 -3.26
C LYS A 100 2.62 -13.08 -3.74
N ALA A 101 1.86 -13.12 -4.84
CA ALA A 101 1.16 -11.96 -5.37
C ALA A 101 0.13 -11.41 -4.36
N GLN A 102 -0.65 -12.29 -3.72
CA GLN A 102 -1.68 -11.88 -2.76
C GLN A 102 -1.08 -11.24 -1.49
N ILE A 103 0.02 -11.80 -0.97
CA ILE A 103 0.74 -11.21 0.17
C ILE A 103 1.34 -9.86 -0.21
N PHE A 104 1.93 -9.75 -1.40
CA PHE A 104 2.45 -8.48 -1.88
C PHE A 104 1.35 -7.42 -2.00
N GLU A 105 0.21 -7.77 -2.61
CA GLU A 105 -0.95 -6.88 -2.70
C GLU A 105 -1.42 -6.43 -1.31
N LEU A 106 -1.61 -7.38 -0.38
CA LEU A 106 -2.02 -7.08 0.99
C LEU A 106 -1.04 -6.14 1.69
N LEU A 107 0.27 -6.39 1.60
CA LEU A 107 1.29 -5.55 2.22
C LEU A 107 1.31 -4.15 1.61
N THR A 108 1.21 -4.03 0.28
CA THR A 108 1.16 -2.71 -0.36
C THR A 108 -0.08 -1.91 0.03
N ALA A 109 -1.26 -2.55 0.09
CA ALA A 109 -2.50 -1.90 0.48
C ALA A 109 -2.54 -1.53 1.98
N THR A 110 -1.87 -2.30 2.83
CA THR A 110 -1.92 -2.13 4.30
C THR A 110 -0.86 -1.18 4.83
N VAL A 111 0.21 -0.88 4.09
CA VAL A 111 1.27 0.01 4.59
C VAL A 111 1.02 1.47 4.18
N ASP A 112 0.74 1.72 2.91
CA ASP A 112 0.61 3.09 2.38
C ASP A 112 -0.63 3.80 2.94
N ASN A 113 -1.77 3.10 2.94
CA ASN A 113 -3.05 3.68 3.33
C ASN A 113 -3.11 4.17 4.80
N PRO A 114 -2.85 3.35 5.83
CA PRO A 114 -2.93 3.85 7.20
C PRO A 114 -1.84 4.87 7.52
N SER A 115 -0.67 4.82 6.86
CA SER A 115 0.38 5.82 7.04
C SER A 115 -0.06 7.19 6.55
N ASN A 116 -0.60 7.26 5.32
CA ASN A 116 -1.14 8.48 4.75
C ASN A 116 -2.32 9.01 5.58
N ALA A 117 -3.18 8.12 6.08
CA ALA A 117 -4.27 8.50 6.97
C ALA A 117 -3.79 9.17 8.27
N VAL A 118 -2.78 8.58 8.93
CA VAL A 118 -2.20 9.13 10.15
C VAL A 118 -1.54 10.48 9.87
N GLU A 119 -0.83 10.62 8.76
CA GLU A 119 -0.22 11.89 8.35
C GLU A 119 -1.27 13.00 8.23
N TRP A 120 -2.39 12.74 7.55
CA TRP A 120 -3.48 13.70 7.41
C TRP A 120 -4.14 14.07 8.75
N VAL A 121 -4.38 13.07 9.60
CA VAL A 121 -4.95 13.30 10.94
C VAL A 121 -4.02 14.19 11.77
N LEU A 122 -2.70 13.93 11.73
CA LEU A 122 -1.71 14.75 12.43
C LEU A 122 -1.64 16.17 11.86
N ALA A 123 -1.66 16.33 10.53
CA ALA A 123 -1.68 17.64 9.89
C ALA A 123 -2.91 18.48 10.31
N GLU A 124 -4.10 17.88 10.33
CA GLU A 124 -5.33 18.56 10.79
C GLU A 124 -5.27 18.92 12.28
N MET A 125 -4.75 18.02 13.12
CA MET A 125 -4.58 18.28 14.55
C MET A 125 -3.61 19.42 14.82
N LEU A 126 -2.52 19.53 14.04
CA LEU A 126 -1.56 20.63 14.17
C LEU A 126 -2.17 21.98 13.77
N ASN A 127 -3.10 21.99 12.81
CA ASN A 127 -3.81 23.20 12.38
C ASN A 127 -4.90 23.66 13.37
N GLN A 128 -5.38 22.77 14.25
CA GLN A 128 -6.43 23.07 15.25
C GLN A 128 -5.99 22.62 16.65
N PRO A 129 -5.31 23.48 17.43
CA PRO A 129 -4.68 23.13 18.71
C PRO A 129 -5.63 22.52 19.77
N MET A 130 -6.93 22.80 19.67
CA MET A 130 -7.95 22.25 20.55
C MET A 130 -8.25 20.76 20.30
N LEU A 131 -8.00 20.25 19.09
CA LEU A 131 -8.24 18.85 18.74
C LEU A 131 -7.35 17.89 19.54
N PRO A 132 -6.01 18.01 19.52
CA PRO A 132 -5.15 17.09 20.26
C PRO A 132 -5.35 17.18 21.77
N GLN A 133 -5.68 18.34 22.32
CA GLN A 133 -5.95 18.52 23.75
C GLN A 133 -7.13 17.66 24.22
N LYS A 134 -8.28 17.75 23.53
CA LYS A 134 -9.46 16.95 23.85
C LYS A 134 -9.25 15.44 23.62
N ALA A 135 -8.45 15.07 22.62
CA ALA A 135 -8.09 13.67 22.38
C ALA A 135 -7.25 13.11 23.54
N ILE A 136 -6.29 13.88 24.05
CA ILE A 136 -5.48 13.51 25.22
C ILE A 136 -6.34 13.43 26.48
N GLU A 137 -7.28 14.36 26.68
CA GLU A 137 -8.24 14.31 27.80
C GLU A 137 -9.08 13.03 27.77
N GLU A 138 -9.64 12.66 26.61
CA GLU A 138 -10.39 11.41 26.46
C GLU A 138 -9.51 10.18 26.75
N LEU A 139 -8.29 10.14 26.24
CA LEU A 139 -7.33 9.06 26.50
C LEU A 139 -7.03 8.94 27.99
N ASN A 140 -6.79 10.05 28.69
CA ASN A 140 -6.53 10.05 30.13
C ASN A 140 -7.74 9.55 30.94
N ILE A 141 -8.96 9.86 30.52
CA ILE A 141 -10.19 9.42 31.19
C ILE A 141 -10.45 7.93 30.96
N VAL A 142 -10.28 7.44 29.73
CA VAL A 142 -10.67 6.07 29.33
C VAL A 142 -9.58 5.05 29.63
N VAL A 143 -8.31 5.42 29.40
CA VAL A 143 -7.15 4.52 29.45
C VAL A 143 -6.30 4.80 30.70
N GLY A 144 -6.11 6.07 31.03
CA GLY A 144 -5.18 6.52 32.07
C GLY A 144 -3.72 6.52 31.59
N ILE A 145 -2.81 6.94 32.47
CA ILE A 145 -1.37 7.14 32.13
C ILE A 145 -0.47 5.94 32.45
N ASN A 146 -1.02 4.88 33.05
CA ASN A 146 -0.24 3.77 33.61
C ASN A 146 -0.16 2.54 32.69
N ARG A 147 -0.75 2.60 31.49
CA ARG A 147 -0.76 1.49 30.53
C ARG A 147 -0.91 2.00 29.10
N TRP A 148 -0.56 1.13 28.15
CA TRP A 148 -0.82 1.36 26.74
C TRP A 148 -2.31 1.25 26.41
N VAL A 149 -2.74 2.00 25.39
CA VAL A 149 -4.06 1.86 24.76
C VAL A 149 -4.21 0.43 24.23
N GLN A 150 -5.39 -0.15 24.40
CA GLN A 150 -5.72 -1.49 23.88
C GLN A 150 -6.91 -1.39 22.91
N GLU A 151 -7.04 -2.35 22.00
CA GLU A 151 -8.17 -2.37 21.04
C GLU A 151 -9.54 -2.36 21.74
N SER A 152 -9.65 -2.98 22.91
CA SER A 152 -10.86 -2.99 23.73
C SER A 152 -11.30 -1.59 24.20
N ASP A 153 -10.37 -0.62 24.26
CA ASP A 153 -10.67 0.77 24.63
C ASP A 153 -11.37 1.54 23.50
N LEU A 154 -11.21 1.13 22.24
CA LEU A 154 -11.71 1.86 21.06
C LEU A 154 -13.22 2.13 21.10
N SER A 155 -13.99 1.24 21.74
CA SER A 155 -15.43 1.43 21.94
C SER A 155 -15.75 2.72 22.71
N ARG A 156 -14.88 3.14 23.63
CA ARG A 156 -15.04 4.28 24.53
C ARG A 156 -14.30 5.55 24.07
N LEU A 157 -13.38 5.43 23.11
CA LEU A 157 -12.60 6.54 22.55
C LEU A 157 -13.35 7.24 21.40
N ASN A 158 -14.51 7.82 21.69
CA ASN A 158 -15.41 8.38 20.69
C ASN A 158 -14.84 9.64 20.02
N TYR A 159 -14.17 10.49 20.78
CA TYR A 159 -13.55 11.70 20.27
C TYR A 159 -12.33 11.38 19.40
N VAL A 160 -11.45 10.47 19.84
CA VAL A 160 -10.32 10.00 19.02
C VAL A 160 -10.82 9.40 17.69
N LYS A 161 -11.87 8.56 17.72
CA LYS A 161 -12.49 8.05 16.48
C LYS A 161 -13.04 9.17 15.59
N ALA A 162 -13.67 10.19 16.17
CA ALA A 162 -14.16 11.33 15.42
C ALA A 162 -13.02 12.15 14.78
N CYS A 163 -11.91 12.33 15.49
CA CYS A 163 -10.71 12.97 14.94
C CYS A 163 -10.12 12.18 13.76
N ILE A 164 -10.12 10.85 13.83
CA ILE A 164 -9.67 10.01 12.72
C ILE A 164 -10.62 10.12 11.53
N LYS A 165 -11.94 10.09 11.76
CA LYS A 165 -12.94 10.08 10.69
C LYS A 165 -13.01 11.40 9.91
N ARG A 166 -12.86 12.54 10.59
CA ARG A 166 -13.10 13.87 10.00
C ARG A 166 -12.23 14.18 8.77
N PRO A 167 -10.91 13.91 8.75
CA PRO A 167 -10.09 14.07 7.54
C PRO A 167 -10.59 13.24 6.36
N PHE A 168 -11.06 12.01 6.58
CA PHE A 168 -11.58 11.15 5.51
C PHE A 168 -12.90 11.65 4.93
N ASP A 169 -13.74 12.33 5.72
CA ASP A 169 -14.96 12.96 5.20
C ASP A 169 -14.65 14.21 4.36
N SER A 170 -13.47 14.83 4.53
CA SER A 170 -13.09 16.10 3.91
C SER A 170 -12.13 15.96 2.72
N ILE A 171 -11.39 14.84 2.66
CA ILE A 171 -10.40 14.57 1.62
C ILE A 171 -10.76 13.23 0.99
N PRO A 172 -11.04 13.17 -0.34
CA PRO A 172 -11.11 11.89 -1.01
C PRO A 172 -9.75 11.23 -0.92
N PHE A 173 -9.64 10.24 -0.03
CA PHE A 173 -8.40 9.52 0.28
C PHE A 173 -7.81 8.80 -0.96
N VAL A 174 -8.65 8.59 -1.96
CA VAL A 174 -8.38 7.92 -3.24
C VAL A 174 -9.12 8.71 -4.33
N PRO A 175 -8.56 9.84 -4.81
CA PRO A 175 -9.16 10.62 -5.90
C PRO A 175 -8.70 10.01 -7.23
N PHE A 176 -9.24 8.83 -7.56
CA PHE A 176 -8.99 8.15 -8.84
C PHE A 176 -10.31 7.90 -9.56
#